data_AF-X0YGK1-F1
#
_entry.id   AF-X0YGK1-F1
#
_cell.length_a   1.000
_cell.length_b   1.000
_cell.length_c   1.000
_cell.angle_alpha   90.00
_cell.angle_beta   90.00
_cell.angle_gamma   90.00
#
_symmetry.space_group_name_H-M   'P 1'
#
loop_
_entity.id
_entity.type
_entity.pdbx_description
1 polymer ?
#
loop_
_entity_poly.entity_id
_entity_poly.type
_entity_poly.pdbx_seq_one_letter_code
_entity_poly.pdbx_strand_id
1 'polypeptide(L)'
;IVTQKLLTGYDAPVLYAMYLDKPLKDHTLLQAIARVNRPHPDKESGLVLDYIGIFEDLQRALSFDSKTVRKALTNLDEVRRQFWELLEGIEATLSPIDLSHPGDRVQRIIEFFFEPETREEFIKSFKMLQTAYEILSPDPFLRDYIDRYSLIGQV
;
A
#
# COMPACT_ATOMS: atom_id res chain seq x y z
N ILE A 1 9.21 -24.98 -0.70
CA ILE A 1 8.05 -25.41 0.12
C ILE A 1 8.58 -25.94 1.43
N VAL A 2 8.19 -25.36 2.57
CA VAL A 2 8.70 -25.78 3.89
C VAL A 2 7.52 -26.01 4.83
N THR A 3 7.55 -27.13 5.55
CA THR A 3 6.46 -27.54 6.43
C THR A 3 6.64 -27.07 7.87
N GLN A 4 7.86 -27.08 8.44
CA GLN A 4 8.15 -26.56 9.79
C GLN A 4 9.58 -26.07 10.03
N LYS A 5 10.58 -26.55 9.27
CA LYS A 5 12.01 -26.35 9.60
C LYS A 5 12.53 -24.90 9.49
N LEU A 6 11.81 -24.00 8.82
CA LEU A 6 12.17 -22.58 8.71
C LEU A 6 11.26 -21.68 9.58
N LEU A 7 10.48 -22.25 10.50
CA LEU A 7 9.65 -21.50 11.45
C LEU A 7 10.39 -21.22 12.78
N THR A 8 11.60 -21.74 12.96
CA THR A 8 12.52 -21.43 14.06
C THR A 8 13.94 -21.24 13.49
N GLY A 9 14.65 -20.17 13.88
CA GLY A 9 16.07 -19.94 13.51
C GLY A 9 16.38 -19.38 12.11
N TYR A 10 15.48 -19.46 11.13
CA TYR A 10 15.68 -18.81 9.82
C TYR A 10 15.28 -17.33 9.87
N ASP A 11 16.23 -16.44 9.62
CA ASP A 11 16.05 -14.99 9.54
C ASP A 11 16.61 -14.48 8.21
N ALA A 12 15.73 -13.97 7.36
CA ALA A 12 16.08 -13.47 6.03
C ALA A 12 15.44 -12.08 5.86
N PRO A 13 16.17 -10.98 6.07
CA PRO A 13 15.62 -9.62 5.95
C PRO A 13 15.00 -9.35 4.57
N VAL A 14 15.54 -9.97 3.52
CA VAL A 14 15.02 -9.89 2.13
C VAL A 14 13.70 -10.65 1.92
N LEU A 15 13.24 -11.45 2.89
CA LEU A 15 11.96 -12.17 2.77
C LEU A 15 10.81 -11.18 2.65
N TYR A 16 10.20 -11.14 1.46
CA TYR A 16 9.09 -10.24 1.14
C TYR A 16 7.72 -10.92 1.22
N ALA A 17 7.58 -12.14 0.71
CA ALA A 17 6.28 -12.81 0.59
C ALA A 17 6.22 -14.15 1.33
N MET A 18 5.09 -14.44 1.99
CA MET A 18 4.78 -15.72 2.62
C MET A 18 3.40 -16.22 2.21
N TYR A 19 3.32 -17.49 1.83
CA TYR A 19 2.07 -18.17 1.48
C TYR A 19 1.67 -19.12 2.61
N LEU A 20 0.48 -18.94 3.17
CA LEU A 20 -0.06 -19.77 4.24
C LEU A 20 -1.03 -20.79 3.66
N ASP A 21 -0.59 -22.05 3.68
CA ASP A 21 -1.37 -23.24 3.28
C ASP A 21 -1.50 -24.24 4.46
N LYS A 22 -1.12 -23.82 5.67
CA LYS A 22 -1.36 -24.59 6.89
C LYS A 22 -1.94 -23.71 7.99
N PRO A 23 -2.88 -24.23 8.80
CA PRO A 23 -3.40 -23.49 9.94
C PRO A 23 -2.28 -23.26 10.96
N LEU A 24 -1.87 -21.99 11.10
CA LEU A 24 -1.01 -21.50 12.17
C LEU A 24 -1.88 -20.81 13.21
N LYS A 25 -1.56 -20.99 14.50
CA LYS A 25 -2.34 -20.40 15.60
C LYS A 25 -1.47 -19.52 16.50
N ASP A 26 -2.11 -18.53 17.11
CA ASP A 26 -1.58 -17.71 18.20
C ASP A 26 -0.18 -17.14 17.89
N HIS A 27 0.76 -17.37 18.80
CA HIS A 27 2.13 -16.90 18.74
C HIS A 27 2.90 -17.39 17.51
N THR A 28 2.59 -18.58 16.98
CA THR A 28 3.31 -19.12 15.80
C THR A 28 2.98 -18.29 14.55
N LEU A 29 1.74 -17.84 14.43
CA LEU A 29 1.32 -16.96 13.34
C LEU A 29 1.96 -15.58 13.45
N LEU A 30 1.95 -14.97 14.64
CA LEU A 30 2.61 -13.68 14.87
C LEU A 30 4.12 -13.75 14.59
N GLN A 31 4.78 -14.84 14.97
CA GLN A 31 6.19 -15.08 14.64
C GLN A 31 6.42 -15.23 13.13
N ALA A 32 5.51 -15.89 12.42
CA ALA A 32 5.58 -16.03 10.97
C ALA A 32 5.44 -14.66 10.28
N ILE A 33 4.46 -13.84 10.68
CA ILE A 33 4.25 -12.48 10.16
C ILE A 33 5.47 -11.59 10.45
N ALA A 34 5.98 -11.63 11.68
CA ALA A 34 7.14 -10.82 12.08
C ALA A 34 8.41 -11.14 11.28
N ARG A 35 8.56 -12.37 10.76
CA ARG A 35 9.68 -12.73 9.87
C ARG A 35 9.59 -12.04 8.53
N VAL A 36 8.39 -11.95 7.98
CA VAL A 36 8.15 -11.31 6.68
C VAL A 36 8.31 -9.79 6.80
N ASN A 37 8.00 -9.22 7.96
CA ASN A 37 8.13 -7.79 8.24
C ASN A 37 9.49 -7.33 8.82
N ARG A 38 10.59 -8.07 8.56
CA ARG A 38 11.95 -7.65 8.94
C ARG A 38 12.42 -6.44 8.12
N PRO A 39 12.98 -5.36 8.69
CA PRO A 39 13.44 -4.20 7.91
C PRO A 39 14.52 -4.57 6.87
N HIS A 40 14.42 -4.01 5.66
CA HIS A 40 15.41 -4.14 4.60
C HIS A 40 15.36 -2.88 3.71
N PRO A 41 16.50 -2.36 3.18
CA PRO A 41 16.54 -1.08 2.46
C PRO A 41 15.50 -0.90 1.34
N ASP A 42 15.22 -1.96 0.59
CA ASP A 42 14.26 -1.94 -0.52
C ASP A 42 12.92 -2.64 -0.16
N LYS A 43 12.56 -2.68 1.13
CA LYS A 43 11.35 -3.36 1.60
C LYS A 43 10.56 -2.51 2.58
N GLU A 44 9.52 -1.87 2.07
CA GLU A 44 8.56 -1.08 2.85
C GLU A 44 7.61 -1.96 3.68
N SER A 45 7.21 -3.12 3.15
CA SER A 45 6.28 -4.02 3.84
C SER A 45 6.49 -5.47 3.47
N GLY A 46 5.95 -6.36 4.29
CA GLY A 46 5.84 -7.78 4.00
C GLY A 46 4.47 -8.16 3.42
N LEU A 47 4.43 -9.08 2.46
CA LEU A 47 3.21 -9.64 1.88
C LEU A 47 2.92 -11.02 2.47
N VAL A 48 1.71 -11.24 2.99
CA VAL A 48 1.26 -12.56 3.43
C VAL A 48 -0.02 -12.92 2.69
N LEU A 49 0.01 -14.04 1.97
CA LEU A 49 -1.15 -14.59 1.28
C LEU A 49 -1.72 -15.76 2.07
N ASP A 50 -2.97 -15.65 2.49
CA ASP A 50 -3.67 -16.64 3.31
C ASP A 50 -4.74 -17.35 2.48
N TYR A 51 -4.56 -18.67 2.29
CA TYR A 51 -5.49 -19.51 1.55
C TYR A 51 -6.53 -20.19 2.46
N ILE A 52 -6.39 -20.11 3.78
CA ILE A 52 -7.21 -20.85 4.74
C ILE A 52 -8.16 -19.93 5.53
N GLY A 53 -7.88 -18.63 5.58
CA GLY A 53 -8.69 -17.64 6.30
C GLY A 53 -8.30 -17.48 7.78
N ILE A 54 -7.05 -17.81 8.12
CA ILE A 54 -6.48 -17.71 9.46
C ILE A 54 -6.47 -16.25 9.96
N PHE A 55 -6.29 -15.27 9.07
CA PHE A 55 -6.23 -13.87 9.47
C PHE A 55 -7.55 -13.33 10.03
N GLU A 56 -8.70 -13.82 9.56
CA GLU A 56 -10.00 -13.42 10.12
C GLU A 56 -10.13 -13.89 11.58
N ASP A 57 -9.72 -15.13 11.84
CA ASP A 57 -9.68 -15.69 13.19
C ASP A 57 -8.69 -14.93 14.08
N LEU A 58 -7.53 -14.56 13.53
CA LEU A 58 -6.53 -13.76 14.23
C LEU A 58 -7.07 -12.37 14.58
N GLN A 59 -7.71 -11.67 13.63
CA GLN A 59 -8.29 -10.35 13.88
C GLN A 59 -9.41 -10.40 14.92
N ARG A 60 -10.23 -11.46 14.91
CA ARG A 60 -11.24 -11.72 15.95
C ARG A 60 -10.60 -12.00 17.32
N ALA A 61 -9.53 -12.79 17.37
CA ALA A 61 -8.84 -13.11 18.62
C ALA A 61 -8.07 -11.91 19.21
N LEU A 62 -7.49 -11.07 18.34
CA LEU A 62 -6.71 -9.89 18.71
C LEU A 62 -7.55 -8.61 18.86
N SER A 63 -8.88 -8.69 18.73
CA SER A 63 -9.76 -7.52 18.87
C SER A 63 -9.68 -6.86 20.26
N PHE A 64 -9.13 -7.55 21.25
CA PHE A 64 -8.84 -6.99 22.58
C PHE A 64 -7.66 -6.00 22.59
N ASP A 65 -6.73 -6.09 21.63
CA ASP A 65 -5.54 -5.21 21.48
C ASP A 65 -5.61 -4.38 20.19
N SER A 66 -6.83 -3.94 19.87
CA SER A 66 -7.32 -3.59 18.53
C SER A 66 -6.61 -2.47 17.79
N LYS A 67 -5.93 -1.53 18.45
CA LYS A 67 -5.37 -0.35 17.78
C LYS A 67 -4.03 -0.63 17.10
N THR A 68 -3.20 -1.47 17.69
CA THR A 68 -1.85 -1.77 17.18
C THR A 68 -1.92 -2.81 16.07
N VAL A 69 -2.75 -3.84 16.26
CA VAL A 69 -2.87 -4.96 15.30
C VAL A 69 -3.59 -4.53 14.02
N ARG A 70 -4.65 -3.71 14.10
CA ARG A 70 -5.34 -3.20 12.90
C ARG A 70 -4.47 -2.33 12.01
N LYS A 71 -3.52 -1.58 12.59
CA LYS A 71 -2.55 -0.80 11.80
C LYS A 71 -1.47 -1.67 11.16
N ALA A 72 -1.18 -2.84 11.73
CA ALA A 72 -0.13 -3.73 11.25
C ALA A 72 -0.61 -4.70 10.17
N LEU A 73 -1.91 -4.97 10.08
CA LEU A 73 -2.53 -5.86 9.11
C LEU A 73 -3.57 -5.10 8.29
N THR A 74 -3.16 -4.62 7.12
CA THR A 74 -4.05 -3.95 6.17
C THR A 74 -4.52 -4.94 5.11
N ASN A 75 -5.84 -5.03 4.90
CA ASN A 75 -6.41 -5.83 3.81
C ASN A 75 -6.13 -5.12 2.47
N LEU A 76 -5.78 -5.86 1.42
CA LEU A 76 -5.60 -5.31 0.07
C LEU A 76 -6.85 -4.58 -0.43
N ASP A 77 -8.06 -5.01 -0.08
CA ASP A 77 -9.30 -4.30 -0.44
C ASP A 77 -9.38 -2.90 0.17
N GLU A 78 -8.86 -2.72 1.39
CA GLU A 78 -8.74 -1.42 2.03
C GLU A 78 -7.72 -0.55 1.28
N VAL A 79 -6.60 -1.13 0.87
CA VAL A 79 -5.59 -0.41 0.07
C VAL A 79 -6.14 -0.01 -1.29
N ARG A 80 -6.94 -0.87 -1.95
CA ARG A 80 -7.64 -0.55 -3.21
C ARG A 80 -8.58 0.64 -3.04
N ARG A 81 -9.37 0.67 -1.96
CA ARG A 81 -10.25 1.80 -1.65
C ARG A 81 -9.45 3.08 -1.41
N GLN A 82 -8.42 3.02 -0.58
CA GLN A 82 -7.56 4.17 -0.30
C GLN A 82 -6.87 4.69 -1.55
N PHE A 83 -6.38 3.80 -2.41
CA PHE A 83 -5.81 4.17 -3.71
C PHE A 83 -6.82 4.94 -4.56
N TRP A 84 -8.05 4.44 -4.66
CA TRP A 84 -9.10 5.09 -5.43
C TRP A 84 -9.49 6.46 -4.85
N GLU A 85 -9.67 6.57 -3.53
CA GLU A 85 -9.99 7.84 -2.86
C GLU A 85 -8.89 8.88 -3.05
N LEU A 86 -7.61 8.47 -2.94
CA LEU A 86 -6.47 9.35 -3.18
C LEU A 86 -6.39 9.80 -4.63
N LEU A 87 -6.64 8.89 -5.59
CA LEU A 87 -6.64 9.20 -7.00
C LEU A 87 -7.72 10.23 -7.34
N GLU A 88 -8.96 10.00 -6.91
CA GLU A 88 -10.08 10.92 -7.13
C GLU A 88 -9.84 12.28 -6.44
N GLY A 89 -9.28 12.28 -5.22
CA GLY A 89 -8.96 13.51 -4.50
C GLY A 89 -7.89 14.35 -5.20
N ILE A 90 -6.86 13.71 -5.74
CA ILE A 90 -5.82 14.38 -6.53
C ILE A 90 -6.42 14.90 -7.85
N GLU A 91 -7.23 14.11 -8.54
CA GLU A 91 -7.86 14.57 -9.78
C GLU A 91 -8.84 15.71 -9.56
N ALA A 92 -9.62 15.71 -8.47
CA ALA A 92 -10.48 16.83 -8.11
C ALA A 92 -9.68 18.11 -7.85
N THR A 93 -8.50 17.97 -7.26
CA THR A 93 -7.57 19.09 -7.03
C THR A 93 -6.99 19.60 -8.35
N LEU A 94 -6.69 18.70 -9.29
CA LEU A 94 -6.13 19.03 -10.60
C LEU A 94 -7.19 19.41 -11.66
N SER A 95 -8.48 19.15 -11.40
CA SER A 95 -9.61 19.46 -12.29
C SER A 95 -9.68 20.92 -12.78
N PRO A 96 -9.32 21.95 -11.97
CA PRO A 96 -9.29 23.33 -12.45
C PRO A 96 -8.14 23.60 -13.43
N ILE A 97 -7.13 22.73 -13.47
CA ILE A 97 -5.98 22.84 -14.36
C ILE A 97 -6.36 22.19 -15.68
N ASP A 98 -6.75 23.01 -16.65
CA ASP A 98 -6.90 22.53 -18.03
C ASP A 98 -5.51 22.23 -18.62
N LEU A 99 -5.12 20.95 -18.51
CA LEU A 99 -3.87 20.38 -19.01
C LEU A 99 -3.89 20.14 -20.54
N SER A 100 -5.01 20.42 -21.21
CA SER A 100 -5.21 20.14 -22.65
C SER A 100 -4.46 21.10 -23.57
N HIS A 101 -4.00 22.24 -23.05
CA HIS A 101 -3.32 23.29 -23.81
C HIS A 101 -1.80 23.27 -23.60
N PRO A 102 -1.01 22.74 -24.55
CA PRO A 102 0.44 22.51 -24.37
C PRO A 102 1.28 23.79 -24.23
N GLY A 103 0.78 24.96 -24.63
CA GLY A 103 1.51 26.24 -24.54
C GLY A 103 1.62 26.81 -23.12
N ASP A 104 0.60 26.62 -22.29
CA ASP A 104 0.49 27.28 -20.97
C ASP A 104 0.49 26.29 -19.79
N ARG A 105 0.67 24.99 -20.07
CA ARG A 105 0.59 23.92 -19.06
C ARG A 105 1.52 24.17 -17.86
N VAL A 106 2.78 24.50 -18.13
CA VAL A 106 3.79 24.71 -17.07
C VAL A 106 3.47 25.95 -16.24
N GLN A 107 3.03 27.04 -16.89
CA GLN A 107 2.68 28.29 -16.21
C GLN A 107 1.49 28.09 -15.25
N ARG A 108 0.45 27.38 -15.70
CA ARG A 108 -0.74 27.09 -14.88
C ARG A 108 -0.45 26.17 -13.70
N ILE A 109 0.44 25.19 -13.88
CA ILE A 109 0.91 24.33 -12.79
C ILE A 109 1.67 25.18 -11.76
N ILE A 110 2.56 26.07 -12.20
CA ILE A 110 3.32 26.97 -11.30
C ILE A 110 2.38 27.91 -10.54
N GLU A 111 1.37 28.49 -11.20
CA GLU A 111 0.39 29.37 -10.55
C GLU A 111 -0.50 28.61 -9.55
N PHE A 112 -0.91 27.38 -9.89
CA PHE A 112 -1.72 26.54 -9.01
C PHE A 112 -0.95 26.06 -7.77
N PHE A 113 0.32 25.67 -7.93
CA PHE A 113 1.20 25.24 -6.83
C PHE A 113 2.05 26.38 -6.24
N PHE A 114 1.69 27.64 -6.55
CA PHE A 114 2.35 28.81 -5.99
C PHE A 114 2.18 28.86 -4.48
N GLU A 115 0.97 28.52 -4.01
CA GLU A 115 0.66 28.41 -2.59
C GLU A 115 1.40 27.21 -1.96
N PRO A 116 2.27 27.45 -0.95
CA PRO A 116 3.09 26.41 -0.35
C PRO A 116 2.25 25.30 0.30
N GLU A 117 1.08 25.64 0.83
CA GLU A 117 0.15 24.73 1.49
C GLU A 117 -0.42 23.69 0.51
N THR A 118 -0.91 24.16 -0.65
CA THR A 118 -1.44 23.31 -1.73
C THR A 118 -0.36 22.37 -2.29
N ARG A 119 0.87 22.86 -2.42
CA ARG A 119 2.01 22.04 -2.87
C ARG A 119 2.36 20.95 -1.86
N GLU A 120 2.42 21.28 -0.57
CA GLU A 120 2.73 20.30 0.48
C GLU A 120 1.65 19.21 0.58
N GLU A 121 0.37 19.61 0.51
CA GLU A 121 -0.75 18.68 0.53
C GLU A 121 -0.74 17.74 -0.68
N PHE A 122 -0.47 18.27 -1.88
CA PHE A 122 -0.33 17.44 -3.09
C PHE A 122 0.83 16.46 -2.99
N ILE A 123 2.03 16.91 -2.59
CA ILE A 123 3.21 16.04 -2.46
C ILE A 123 2.92 14.92 -1.45
N LYS A 124 2.26 15.23 -0.34
CA LYS A 124 1.89 14.24 0.68
C LYS A 124 0.91 13.21 0.12
N SER A 125 -0.17 13.67 -0.53
CA SER A 125 -1.18 12.80 -1.13
C SER A 125 -0.60 11.94 -2.25
N PHE A 126 0.26 12.51 -3.10
CA PHE A 126 0.94 11.79 -4.17
C PHE A 126 1.88 10.70 -3.64
N LYS A 127 2.66 10.98 -2.59
CA LYS A 127 3.47 9.96 -1.92
C LYS A 127 2.62 8.82 -1.37
N MET A 128 1.49 9.12 -0.75
CA MET A 128 0.56 8.11 -0.26
C MET A 128 -0.03 7.27 -1.41
N LEU A 129 -0.37 7.91 -2.53
CA LEU A 129 -0.86 7.23 -3.73
C LEU A 129 0.21 6.30 -4.31
N GLN A 130 1.47 6.75 -4.39
CA GLN A 130 2.59 5.94 -4.87
C GLN A 130 2.81 4.72 -3.97
N THR A 131 2.81 4.88 -2.64
CA THR A 131 2.92 3.75 -1.71
C THR A 131 1.77 2.76 -1.91
N ALA A 132 0.53 3.23 -2.08
CA ALA A 132 -0.61 2.36 -2.35
C ALA A 132 -0.46 1.62 -3.70
N TYR A 133 0.03 2.29 -4.74
CA TYR A 133 0.33 1.67 -6.03
C TYR A 133 1.41 0.58 -5.92
N GLU A 134 2.48 0.83 -5.17
CA GLU A 134 3.56 -0.14 -4.94
C GLU A 134 3.07 -1.36 -4.16
N ILE A 135 2.19 -1.18 -3.18
CA ILE A 135 1.58 -2.28 -2.41
C ILE A 135 0.65 -3.12 -3.31
N LEU A 136 -0.11 -2.46 -4.19
CA LEU A 136 -1.07 -3.14 -5.07
C LEU A 136 -0.39 -3.79 -6.27
N SER A 137 0.71 -3.26 -6.79
CA SER A 137 1.37 -3.83 -7.97
C SER A 137 1.83 -5.28 -7.70
N PRO A 138 1.50 -6.27 -8.57
CA PRO A 138 0.95 -6.18 -9.93
C PRO A 138 -0.55 -6.54 -10.06
N ASP A 139 -1.39 -6.15 -9.10
CA ASP A 139 -2.83 -6.44 -9.07
C ASP A 139 -3.56 -5.96 -10.34
N PRO A 140 -4.39 -6.82 -10.99
CA PRO A 140 -5.21 -6.44 -12.14
C PRO A 140 -6.08 -5.20 -11.94
N PHE A 141 -6.50 -4.89 -10.71
CA PHE A 141 -7.25 -3.69 -10.35
C PHE A 141 -6.59 -2.41 -10.86
N LEU A 142 -5.26 -2.34 -10.86
CA LEU A 142 -4.54 -1.14 -11.29
C LEU A 142 -4.73 -0.83 -12.78
N ARG A 143 -5.05 -1.83 -13.62
CA ARG A 143 -5.13 -1.66 -15.09
C ARG A 143 -6.09 -0.56 -15.51
N ASP A 144 -7.21 -0.43 -14.82
CA ASP A 144 -8.23 0.58 -15.12
C ASP A 144 -7.80 2.01 -14.73
N TYR A 145 -6.73 2.14 -13.94
CA TYR A 145 -6.26 3.41 -13.40
C TYR A 145 -4.83 3.79 -13.83
N ILE A 146 -4.12 2.93 -14.57
CA ILE A 146 -2.73 3.20 -15.02
C ILE A 146 -2.63 4.49 -15.81
N ASP A 147 -3.56 4.73 -16.75
CA ASP A 147 -3.53 5.92 -17.59
C ASP A 147 -3.77 7.19 -16.76
N ARG A 148 -4.72 7.15 -15.83
CA ARG A 148 -5.03 8.24 -14.89
C ARG A 148 -3.83 8.55 -13.99
N TYR A 149 -3.24 7.52 -13.39
CA TYR A 149 -2.03 7.63 -12.57
C TYR A 149 -0.85 8.23 -13.37
N SER A 150 -0.67 7.79 -14.62
CA SER A 150 0.40 8.30 -15.48
C SER A 150 0.21 9.78 -15.83
N LEU A 151 -1.02 10.28 -15.94
CA LEU A 151 -1.28 11.70 -16.20
C LEU A 151 -0.93 12.56 -14.99
N ILE A 152 -1.26 12.09 -13.79
CA ILE A 152 -0.92 12.77 -12.53
C ILE A 152 0.61 12.84 -12.35
N GLY A 153 1.33 11.76 -12.69
CA GLY A 153 2.79 11.74 -12.60
C GLY A 153 3.52 12.68 -13.57
N GLN A 154 2.82 13.30 -14.52
CA GLN A 154 3.37 14.29 -15.44
C GLN A 154 3.11 15.74 -15.02
N VAL A 155 2.40 15.97 -13.92
CA VAL A 155 2.15 17.30 -13.33
C VAL A 155 3.25 17.61 -12.32
#